data_AF-A0A7D5SCC3-F1
#
_entry.id   AF-A0A7D5SCC3-F1
#
_cell.length_a   1.000
_cell.length_b   1.000
_cell.length_c   1.000
_cell.angle_alpha   90.00
_cell.angle_beta   90.00
_cell.angle_gamma   90.00
#
_symmetry.space_group_name_H-M   'P 1'
#
loop_
_entity.id
_entity.type
_entity.pdbx_description
1 polymer ?
#
loop_
_entity_poly.entity_id
_entity_poly.type
_entity_poly.pdbx_seq_one_letter_code
_entity_poly.pdbx_strand_id
1 'polypeptide(L)'
;MLLLFLALKFTQNKFNRTEWIGYGLSWSLNVLWNPVFFHLHQTRIAIFLLSALLAELLREFLSAPKPLQTARFLLSPYILWLFIACSLNLYICLNNP
;
A
#
# COMPACT_ATOMS: atom_id res chain seq x y z
N MET A 1 6.22 -8.90 -3.14
CA MET A 1 5.88 -8.98 -1.70
C MET A 1 4.38 -9.12 -1.46
N LEU A 2 3.56 -8.19 -1.97
CA LEU A 2 2.09 -8.28 -1.92
C LEU A 2 1.56 -9.59 -2.54
N LEU A 3 2.06 -9.96 -3.73
CA LEU A 3 1.73 -11.23 -4.41
C LEU A 3 2.08 -12.48 -3.59
N LEU A 4 3.18 -12.46 -2.84
CA LEU A 4 3.60 -13.59 -2.01
C LEU A 4 2.68 -13.74 -0.80
N PHE A 5 2.30 -12.62 -0.17
CA PHE A 5 1.32 -12.62 0.92
C PHE A 5 -0.06 -13.10 0.45
N LEU A 6 -0.47 -12.68 -0.75
CA LEU A 6 -1.69 -13.14 -1.41
C LEU A 6 -1.67 -14.66 -1.65
N ALA A 7 -0.56 -15.18 -2.16
CA ALA A 7 -0.37 -16.62 -2.39
C ALA A 7 -0.48 -17.43 -1.09
N LEU A 8 0.09 -16.92 0.02
CA LEU A 8 -0.02 -17.58 1.33
C LEU A 8 -1.46 -17.55 1.88
N LYS A 9 -2.20 -16.46 1.66
CA LYS A 9 -3.65 -16.39 1.98
C LYS A 9 -4.48 -17.34 1.12
N PHE A 10 -4.13 -17.48 -0.15
CA PHE A 10 -4.77 -18.40 -1.09
C PHE A 10 -4.59 -19.86 -0.63
N THR A 11 -3.39 -20.24 -0.19
CA THR A 11 -3.12 -21.57 0.39
C THR A 11 -3.96 -21.87 1.63
N GLN A 12 -4.36 -20.84 2.39
CA GLN A 12 -5.22 -20.98 3.58
C GLN A 12 -6.73 -20.95 3.26
N ASN A 13 -7.11 -20.91 1.98
CA ASN A 13 -8.50 -20.90 1.48
C ASN A 13 -9.41 -19.84 2.14
N LYS A 14 -8.80 -18.76 2.65
CA LYS A 14 -9.45 -17.64 3.37
C LYS A 14 -9.74 -16.47 2.42
N PHE A 15 -9.84 -16.74 1.13
CA PHE A 15 -9.90 -15.71 0.11
C PHE A 15 -11.34 -15.24 -0.14
N ASN A 16 -11.67 -14.04 0.34
CA ASN A 16 -12.99 -13.43 0.16
C ASN A 16 -12.96 -12.37 -0.97
N ARG A 17 -14.14 -12.07 -1.54
CA ARG A 17 -14.30 -11.05 -2.61
C ARG A 17 -13.70 -9.70 -2.24
N THR A 18 -13.84 -9.30 -0.98
CA THR A 18 -13.30 -8.03 -0.44
C THR A 18 -11.79 -7.96 -0.51
N GLU A 19 -11.09 -9.09 -0.34
CA GLU A 19 -9.62 -9.10 -0.38
C GLU A 19 -9.07 -8.98 -1.81
N TRP A 20 -9.76 -9.56 -2.79
CA TRP A 20 -9.43 -9.35 -4.21
C TRP A 20 -9.59 -7.88 -4.59
N ILE A 21 -10.66 -7.24 -4.12
CA ILE A 21 -10.91 -5.83 -4.36
C ILE A 21 -9.82 -4.98 -3.70
N GLY A 22 -9.46 -5.27 -2.45
CA GLY A 22 -8.41 -4.54 -1.73
C GLY A 22 -7.03 -4.66 -2.36
N TYR A 23 -6.70 -5.85 -2.87
CA TYR A 23 -5.48 -6.06 -3.64
C TYR A 23 -5.49 -5.26 -4.95
N GLY A 24 -6.58 -5.34 -5.73
CA GLY A 24 -6.72 -4.59 -6.98
C GLY A 24 -6.66 -3.08 -6.76
N LEU A 25 -7.25 -2.59 -5.68
CA LEU A 25 -7.20 -1.19 -5.27
C LEU A 25 -5.77 -0.79 -4.88
N SER A 26 -5.10 -1.56 -4.01
CA SER A 26 -3.71 -1.31 -3.61
C SER A 26 -2.77 -1.25 -4.81
N TRP A 27 -2.91 -2.19 -5.75
CA TRP A 27 -2.11 -2.22 -6.96
C TRP A 27 -2.38 -1.00 -7.84
N SER A 28 -3.65 -0.67 -8.07
CA SER A 28 -4.04 0.49 -8.89
C SER A 28 -3.55 1.80 -8.27
N LEU A 29 -3.70 1.99 -6.95
CA LEU A 29 -3.21 3.15 -6.23
C LEU A 29 -1.69 3.29 -6.33
N ASN A 30 -0.96 2.17 -6.26
CA ASN A 30 0.50 2.18 -6.41
C ASN A 30 0.93 2.57 -7.83
N VAL A 31 0.28 2.02 -8.85
CA VAL A 31 0.56 2.35 -10.26
C VAL A 31 0.18 3.79 -10.58
N LEU A 32 -0.96 4.28 -10.06
CA LEU A 32 -1.44 5.65 -10.28
C LEU A 32 -0.61 6.72 -9.57
N TRP A 33 0.00 6.38 -8.43
CA TRP A 33 0.81 7.35 -7.69
C TRP A 33 1.99 7.88 -8.51
N ASN A 34 2.72 7.01 -9.23
CA ASN A 34 3.88 7.40 -10.05
C ASN A 34 3.57 8.49 -11.10
N PRO A 35 2.61 8.31 -12.03
CA PRO A 35 2.28 9.33 -13.03
C PRO A 35 1.66 10.59 -12.39
N VAL A 36 0.88 10.47 -11.32
CA VAL A 36 0.31 11.64 -10.65
C VAL A 36 1.40 12.51 -10.02
N PHE A 37 2.41 11.89 -9.43
CA PHE A 37 3.53 12.59 -8.81
C PHE A 37 4.52 13.14 -9.85
N PHE A 38 5.00 12.31 -10.78
CA PHE A 38 6.07 12.68 -11.71
C PHE A 38 5.59 13.37 -12.99
N HIS A 39 4.40 13.05 -13.48
CA HIS A 39 3.90 13.61 -14.74
C HIS A 39 3.01 14.82 -14.50
N LEU A 40 2.00 14.68 -13.64
CA LEU A 40 1.05 15.76 -13.35
C LEU A 40 1.56 16.75 -12.29
N HIS A 41 2.67 16.45 -11.61
CA HIS A 41 3.25 17.26 -10.54
C HIS A 41 2.24 17.61 -9.42
N GLN A 42 1.17 16.82 -9.30
CA GLN A 42 0.11 17.07 -8.33
C GLN A 42 0.44 16.38 -7.01
N THR A 43 1.39 16.97 -6.29
CA THR A 43 1.90 16.51 -4.99
C THR A 43 0.79 16.31 -3.96
N ARG A 44 -0.22 17.19 -3.92
CA ARG A 44 -1.37 17.06 -3.01
C ARG A 44 -2.19 15.79 -3.26
N ILE A 45 -2.48 15.49 -4.54
CA ILE A 45 -3.19 14.27 -4.91
C ILE A 45 -2.31 13.04 -4.71
N ALA A 46 -1.01 13.15 -5.02
CA ALA A 46 -0.06 12.08 -4.80
C ALA A 46 0.00 11.66 -3.32
N ILE A 47 0.04 12.60 -2.37
CA ILE A 47 -0.01 12.29 -0.92
C ILE A 47 -1.31 11.59 -0.55
N PHE A 48 -2.45 12.01 -1.10
CA PHE A 48 -3.74 11.36 -0.84
C PHE A 48 -3.78 9.91 -1.36
N LEU A 49 -3.25 9.67 -2.57
CA LEU A 49 -3.14 8.31 -3.13
C LEU A 49 -2.22 7.44 -2.27
N LEU A 50 -1.11 8.00 -1.81
CA LEU A 50 -0.11 7.29 -1.01
C LEU A 50 -0.62 6.98 0.40
N SER A 51 -1.40 7.88 1.01
CA SER A 51 -2.04 7.65 2.32
C SER A 51 -3.16 6.61 2.23
N ALA A 52 -3.95 6.64 1.15
CA ALA A 52 -4.95 5.59 0.87
C ALA A 52 -4.30 4.22 0.70
N LEU A 53 -3.18 4.15 -0.03
CA LEU A 53 -2.39 2.93 -0.20
C LEU A 53 -1.83 2.42 1.13
N LEU A 54 -1.32 3.32 1.98
CA LEU A 54 -0.82 2.97 3.31
C LEU A 54 -1.94 2.41 4.21
N ALA A 55 -3.12 3.04 4.21
CA ALA A 55 -4.27 2.60 4.98
C ALA A 55 -4.75 1.20 4.57
N GLU A 56 -4.81 0.95 3.25
CA GLU A 56 -5.20 -0.35 2.71
C GLU A 56 -4.22 -1.46 3.13
N LEU A 57 -2.92 -1.17 3.08
CA LEU A 57 -1.88 -2.09 3.55
C LEU A 57 -1.92 -2.34 5.05
N LEU A 58 -2.16 -1.29 5.84
CA LEU A 58 -2.30 -1.42 7.29
C LEU A 58 -3.51 -2.29 7.64
N ARG A 59 -4.63 -2.13 6.92
CA ARG A 59 -5.80 -2.99 7.06
C ARG A 59 -5.44 -4.45 6.81
N GLU A 60 -4.75 -4.76 5.71
CA GLU A 60 -4.27 -6.11 5.40
C GLU A 60 -3.31 -6.65 6.49
N PHE A 61 -2.44 -5.80 7.02
CA PHE A 61 -1.50 -6.16 8.08
C PHE A 61 -2.18 -6.47 9.42
N LEU A 62 -3.22 -5.72 9.78
CA LEU A 62 -4.01 -5.87 11.01
C LEU A 62 -5.01 -7.03 10.91
N SER A 63 -5.62 -7.23 9.75
CA SER A 63 -6.59 -8.31 9.51
C SER A 63 -5.94 -9.68 9.27
N ALA A 64 -4.60 -9.76 9.23
CA ALA A 64 -3.88 -11.01 9.04
C ALA A 64 -4.18 -12.02 10.19
N PRO A 65 -4.71 -13.22 9.87
CA PRO A 65 -5.04 -14.22 10.90
C PRO A 65 -3.77 -14.78 11.57
N LYS A 66 -3.90 -15.30 12.80
CA LYS A 66 -2.80 -15.88 13.61
C LYS A 66 -1.79 -16.75 12.83
N PRO A 67 -2.19 -17.71 11.96
CA PRO A 67 -1.23 -18.52 11.18
C PRO A 67 -0.37 -17.73 10.19
N LEU A 68 -0.77 -16.50 9.82
CA LEU A 68 -0.08 -15.62 8.89
C LEU A 68 0.58 -14.41 9.60
N GLN A 69 0.69 -14.43 10.94
CA GLN A 69 1.35 -13.35 11.70
C GLN A 69 2.84 -13.19 11.39
N THR A 70 3.52 -14.25 10.97
CA THR A 70 4.90 -14.16 10.49
C THR A 70 4.93 -13.70 9.04
N ALA A 71 3.94 -14.10 8.24
CA ALA A 71 3.83 -13.69 6.85
C ALA A 71 3.51 -12.19 6.70
N ARG A 72 2.74 -11.58 7.60
CA ARG A 72 2.50 -10.11 7.56
C ARG A 72 3.79 -9.32 7.76
N PHE A 73 4.82 -9.86 8.42
CA PHE A 73 6.12 -9.18 8.53
C PHE A 73 6.79 -9.02 7.17
N LEU A 74 6.42 -9.83 6.16
CA LEU A 74 6.85 -9.56 4.79
C LEU A 74 6.35 -8.18 4.34
N LEU A 75 5.21 -7.67 4.80
CA LEU A 75 4.72 -6.33 4.43
C LEU A 75 5.48 -5.20 5.13
N SER A 76 6.19 -5.47 6.24
CA SER A 76 6.82 -4.42 7.06
C SER A 76 7.86 -3.58 6.31
N PRO A 77 8.78 -4.14 5.48
CA PRO A 77 9.72 -3.30 4.73
C PRO A 77 9.02 -2.37 3.73
N TYR A 78 7.85 -2.74 3.21
CA TYR A 78 7.11 -1.90 2.28
C TYR A 78 6.26 -0.84 2.98
N ILE A 79 5.74 -1.13 4.18
CA ILE A 79 5.13 -0.10 5.04
C ILE A 79 6.19 0.95 5.40
N LEU A 80 7.40 0.53 5.79
CA LEU A 80 8.52 1.45 6.06
C LEU A 80 8.87 2.31 4.83
N TRP A 81 8.92 1.68 3.65
CA TRP A 81 9.13 2.42 2.40
C TRP A 81 8.04 3.46 2.14
N LEU A 82 6.77 3.12 2.35
CA LEU A 82 5.65 4.06 2.20
C LEU A 82 5.74 5.23 3.19
N PHE A 83 6.22 5.02 4.41
CA PHE A 83 6.47 6.11 5.36
C PHE A 83 7.52 7.09 4.83
N ILE A 84 8.62 6.57 4.28
CA ILE A 84 9.69 7.40 3.68
C ILE A 84 9.12 8.18 2.49
N ALA A 85 8.39 7.50 1.60
CA ALA A 85 7.77 8.13 0.45
C ALA A 85 6.75 9.22 0.87
N CYS A 86 5.94 8.96 1.89
CA CYS A 86 4.98 9.95 2.42
C CYS A 86 5.69 11.20 2.95
N SER A 87 6.74 11.01 3.76
CA SER A 87 7.57 12.11 4.27
C SER A 87 8.20 12.94 3.14
N LEU A 88 8.76 12.26 2.13
CA LEU A 88 9.36 12.92 0.97
C LEU A 88 8.34 13.69 0.13
N ASN A 89 7.16 13.12 -0.14
CA ASN A 89 6.09 13.80 -0.87
C ASN A 89 5.58 15.03 -0.08
N LEU A 90 5.44 14.89 1.23
CA LEU A 90 5.02 15.98 2.11
C LEU A 90 6.06 17.11 2.16
N TYR A 91 7.35 16.77 2.25
CA TYR A 91 8.44 17.73 2.17
C TYR A 91 8.39 18.52 0.85
N ILE A 92 8.21 17.83 -0.28
CA ILE A 92 8.12 18.46 -1.60
C ILE A 92 6.90 19.39 -1.70
N CYS A 93 5.77 19.00 -1.13
CA CYS A 93 4.56 19.84 -1.09
C CYS A 93 4.72 21.10 -0.22
N LEU A 94 5.56 21.07 0.81
CA LEU A 94 5.84 22.22 1.68
C LEU A 94 6.94 23.13 1.13
N ASN A 95 7.95 22.56 0.48
CA ASN A 95 9.11 23.32 -0.02
C ASN A 95 8.98 23.82 -1.47
N ASN A 96 7.98 23.34 -2.22
CA ASN A 96 7.67 23.83 -3.56
C ASN A 96 6.17 24.17 -3.62
N PRO A 97 5.76 25.37 -3.17
CA PRO A 97 4.37 25.83 -3.23
C PRO A 97 3.88 26.07 -4.66
#